data_AF-A0AAU2PPM3-F1
#
_entry.id   AF-A0AAU2PPM3-F1
#
_cell.length_a   1.000
_cell.length_b   1.000
_cell.length_c   1.000
_cell.angle_alpha   90.00
_cell.angle_beta   90.00
_cell.angle_gamma   90.00
#
_symmetry.space_group_name_H-M   'P 1'
#
loop_
_entity.id
_entity.type
_entity.pdbx_description
1 polymer ?
#
loop_
_entity_poly.entity_id
_entity_poly.type
_entity_poly.pdbx_seq_one_letter_code
_entity_poly.pdbx_strand_id
1 'polypeptide(L)'
;MDEVIGVGPGDEELAHEAAAVAVSWVLEGGLTEQQDSQLVNVARHGGSHDWMGEAMFVGRWAKALRDAVDGATDDEEGRQCVAVAKDTALLELRGRLLFHIDMLWNMPSSDHPGARESLRRIVAAGGSRSG
;
A
#
# COMPACT_ATOMS: atom_id res chain seq x y z
N MET A 1 -5.95 -9.53 32.49
CA MET A 1 -5.18 -8.38 32.00
C MET A 1 -5.04 -8.69 30.52
N ASP A 2 -5.94 -8.15 29.71
CA ASP A 2 -5.89 -8.39 28.26
C ASP A 2 -4.72 -7.59 27.71
N GLU A 3 -3.71 -8.30 27.24
CA GLU A 3 -2.57 -7.74 26.55
C GLU A 3 -3.12 -7.12 25.27
N VAL A 4 -3.15 -5.78 25.20
CA VAL A 4 -3.42 -5.07 23.95
C VAL A 4 -2.23 -5.35 23.04
N ILE A 5 -2.36 -6.36 22.18
CA ILE A 5 -1.37 -6.67 21.16
C ILE A 5 -1.51 -5.60 20.08
N GLY A 6 -0.82 -4.47 20.24
CA GLY A 6 -0.75 -3.44 19.21
C GLY A 6 0.04 -3.90 17.99
N VAL A 7 0.11 -3.05 16.96
CA VAL A 7 0.99 -3.25 15.79
C VAL A 7 2.40 -3.57 16.25
N GLY A 8 2.91 -4.74 15.87
CA GLY A 8 4.28 -5.16 16.20
C GLY A 8 5.29 -4.67 15.16
N PRO A 9 6.60 -4.65 15.48
CA PRO A 9 7.65 -4.25 14.54
C PRO A 9 7.61 -4.98 13.18
N GLY A 10 7.24 -6.27 13.17
CA GLY A 10 7.11 -7.05 11.94
C GLY A 10 5.92 -6.66 11.06
N ASP A 11 4.88 -6.05 11.61
CA ASP A 11 3.74 -5.52 10.83
C ASP A 11 4.10 -4.19 10.17
N GLU A 12 4.88 -3.34 10.85
CA GLU A 12 5.40 -2.10 10.29
C GLU A 12 6.32 -2.34 9.09
N GLU A 13 7.23 -3.30 9.23
CA GLU A 13 8.14 -3.71 8.16
C GLU A 13 7.37 -4.28 6.97
N LEU A 14 6.41 -5.18 7.22
CA LEU A 14 5.57 -5.77 6.17
C LEU A 14 4.75 -4.71 5.40
N ALA A 15 4.17 -3.73 6.11
CA ALA A 15 3.45 -2.63 5.47
C ALA A 15 4.38 -1.71 4.66
N HIS A 16 5.60 -1.48 5.15
CA HIS A 16 6.63 -0.72 4.44
C HIS A 16 7.03 -1.42 3.13
N GLU A 17 7.36 -2.71 3.20
CA GLU A 17 7.74 -3.50 2.03
C GLU A 17 6.61 -3.58 1.00
N ALA A 18 5.38 -3.83 1.46
CA ALA A 18 4.21 -3.87 0.58
C ALA A 18 3.97 -2.52 -0.12
N ALA A 19 4.12 -1.41 0.60
CA ALA A 19 4.01 -0.08 0.02
C ALA A 19 5.10 0.19 -1.03
N ALA A 20 6.34 -0.23 -0.76
CA ALA A 20 7.44 -0.08 -1.71
C ALA A 20 7.21 -0.85 -3.02
N VAL A 21 6.70 -2.08 -2.92
CA VAL A 21 6.34 -2.89 -4.09
C VAL A 21 5.18 -2.27 -4.87
N ALA A 22 4.14 -1.81 -4.19
CA ALA A 22 3.00 -1.17 -4.86
C ALA A 22 3.39 0.13 -5.58
N VAL A 23 4.26 0.94 -4.97
CA VAL A 23 4.83 2.13 -5.62
C VAL A 23 5.61 1.74 -6.88
N SER A 24 6.42 0.68 -6.83
CA SER A 24 7.19 0.25 -8.00
C SER A 24 6.29 -0.16 -9.16
N TRP A 25 5.16 -0.83 -8.90
CA TRP A 25 4.19 -1.16 -9.93
C TRP A 25 3.66 0.09 -10.65
N VAL A 26 3.30 1.13 -9.90
CA VAL A 26 2.82 2.40 -10.48
C VAL A 26 3.91 3.05 -11.35
N LEU A 27 5.15 3.08 -10.86
CA LEU A 27 6.28 3.68 -11.59
C LEU A 27 6.58 2.94 -12.90
N GLU A 28 6.45 1.61 -12.92
CA GLU A 28 6.70 0.77 -14.10
C GLU A 28 5.64 0.86 -15.20
N GLY A 29 4.44 1.34 -14.89
CA GLY A 29 3.36 1.42 -15.89
C GLY A 29 1.94 1.56 -15.36
N GLY A 30 1.77 1.83 -14.05
CA GLY A 30 0.47 1.87 -13.41
C GLY A 30 0.05 0.52 -12.81
N LEU A 31 -1.11 0.51 -12.15
CA LEU A 31 -1.66 -0.70 -11.56
C LEU A 31 -2.48 -1.48 -12.59
N THR A 32 -2.25 -2.79 -12.65
CA THR A 32 -3.21 -3.72 -13.26
C THR A 32 -4.43 -3.92 -12.35
N GLU A 33 -5.54 -4.40 -12.90
CA GLU A 33 -6.75 -4.72 -12.12
C GLU A 33 -6.46 -5.71 -10.96
N GLN A 34 -5.54 -6.66 -11.19
CA GLN A 34 -5.13 -7.60 -10.16
C GLN A 34 -4.38 -6.92 -9.01
N GLN A 35 -3.44 -6.02 -9.32
CA GLN A 35 -2.66 -5.30 -8.32
C GLN A 35 -3.53 -4.31 -7.53
N ASP A 36 -4.44 -3.60 -8.22
CA ASP A 36 -5.44 -2.75 -7.58
C ASP A 36 -6.31 -3.56 -6.61
N SER A 37 -6.85 -4.70 -7.07
CA SER A 37 -7.64 -5.58 -6.22
C SER A 37 -6.86 -6.10 -5.01
N GLN A 38 -5.57 -6.43 -5.18
CA GLN A 38 -4.72 -6.86 -4.06
C GLN A 38 -4.60 -5.78 -2.97
N LEU A 39 -4.41 -4.52 -3.35
CA LEU A 39 -4.33 -3.40 -2.41
C LEU A 39 -5.67 -3.19 -1.68
N VAL A 40 -6.78 -3.16 -2.42
CA VAL A 40 -8.12 -2.99 -1.85
C VAL A 40 -8.50 -4.13 -0.90
N ASN A 41 -8.08 -5.37 -1.21
CA ASN A 41 -8.39 -6.53 -0.38
C ASN A 41 -7.74 -6.48 1.01
N VAL A 42 -6.62 -5.76 1.21
CA VAL A 42 -6.04 -5.56 2.56
C VAL A 42 -7.06 -4.93 3.51
N ALA A 43 -7.79 -3.91 3.05
CA ALA A 43 -8.83 -3.23 3.83
C ALA A 43 -10.07 -4.10 4.09
N ARG A 44 -10.39 -5.04 3.19
CA ARG A 44 -11.55 -5.95 3.35
C ARG A 44 -11.40 -6.86 4.56
N HIS A 45 -10.18 -7.32 4.85
CA HIS A 45 -9.91 -8.11 6.04
C HIS A 45 -10.10 -7.29 7.33
N GLY A 46 -9.90 -5.97 7.25
CA GLY A 46 -10.16 -4.96 8.29
C GLY A 46 -11.57 -4.92 8.87
N GLY A 47 -12.53 -5.65 8.28
CA GLY A 47 -13.95 -5.44 8.52
C GLY A 47 -14.44 -4.08 7.99
N SER A 48 -13.60 -3.37 7.21
CA SER A 48 -13.98 -2.13 6.56
C SER A 48 -15.07 -2.43 5.53
N HIS A 49 -16.29 -2.01 5.84
CA HIS A 49 -17.41 -2.03 4.89
C HIS A 49 -17.20 -0.95 3.79
N ASP A 50 -16.17 -0.12 3.93
CA ASP A 50 -15.83 0.96 3.02
C ASP A 50 -14.76 0.52 1.99
N TRP A 51 -15.02 -0.61 1.32
CA TRP A 51 -14.21 -1.05 0.18
C TRP A 51 -14.19 0.00 -0.95
N MET A 52 -15.25 0.82 -1.04
CA MET A 52 -15.36 1.90 -2.01
C MET A 52 -14.43 3.07 -1.66
N GLY A 53 -14.35 3.46 -0.38
CA GLY A 53 -13.36 4.42 0.10
C GLY A 53 -11.93 3.95 -0.13
N GLU A 54 -11.66 2.66 0.02
CA GLU A 54 -10.34 2.10 -0.26
C GLU A 54 -10.01 2.11 -1.76
N ALA A 55 -10.93 1.64 -2.61
CA ALA A 55 -10.74 1.71 -4.05
C ALA A 55 -10.53 3.15 -4.54
N MET A 56 -11.27 4.12 -3.98
CA MET A 56 -11.07 5.53 -4.26
C MET A 56 -9.71 6.05 -3.79
N PHE A 57 -9.23 5.61 -2.63
CA PHE A 57 -7.89 5.95 -2.16
C PHE A 57 -6.82 5.42 -3.12
N VAL A 58 -6.82 4.11 -3.40
CA VAL A 58 -5.84 3.46 -4.29
C VAL A 58 -5.83 4.12 -5.66
N GLY A 59 -7.01 4.36 -6.25
CA GLY A 59 -7.12 5.02 -7.55
C GLY A 59 -6.57 6.45 -7.57
N ARG A 60 -6.91 7.28 -6.57
CA ARG A 60 -6.38 8.67 -6.49
C ARG A 60 -4.88 8.70 -6.26
N TRP A 61 -4.40 7.87 -5.35
CA TRP A 61 -2.99 7.77 -4.99
C TRP A 61 -2.14 7.33 -6.19
N ALA A 62 -2.54 6.24 -6.87
CA ALA A 62 -1.82 5.72 -8.03
C ALA A 62 -1.84 6.72 -9.19
N LYS A 63 -2.98 7.38 -9.41
CA LYS A 63 -3.10 8.44 -10.43
C LYS A 63 -2.18 9.63 -10.13
N ALA A 64 -2.13 10.10 -8.88
CA ALA A 64 -1.30 11.25 -8.51
C ALA A 64 0.19 10.97 -8.77
N LEU A 65 0.67 9.77 -8.43
CA LEU A 65 2.04 9.37 -8.72
C LEU A 65 2.29 9.25 -10.23
N ARG A 66 1.35 8.65 -10.98
CA ARG A 66 1.49 8.52 -12.44
C ARG A 66 1.50 9.87 -13.15
N ASP A 67 0.60 10.78 -12.78
CA ASP A 67 0.53 12.13 -13.35
C ASP A 67 1.84 12.90 -13.07
N ALA A 68 2.47 12.71 -11.92
CA ALA A 68 3.77 13.31 -11.61
C ALA A 68 4.90 12.74 -12.48
N VAL A 69 4.89 11.44 -12.78
CA VAL A 69 5.86 10.80 -13.67
C VAL A 69 5.65 11.24 -15.13
N ASP A 70 4.41 11.25 -15.60
CA ASP A 70 4.07 11.60 -16.99
C ASP A 70 4.28 13.09 -17.29
N GLY A 71 4.14 13.94 -16.27
CA GLY A 71 4.35 15.39 -16.38
C GLY A 71 5.80 15.84 -16.14
N ALA A 72 6.70 14.95 -15.71
CA ALA A 72 8.08 15.30 -15.40
C ALA A 72 8.92 15.52 -16.67
N THR A 73 9.76 16.55 -16.66
CA THR A 73 10.79 16.78 -17.66
C THR A 73 12.05 15.94 -17.38
N ASP A 74 12.88 15.72 -18.39
CA ASP A 74 14.14 14.95 -18.26
C ASP A 74 15.27 15.73 -17.54
N ASP A 75 14.99 16.91 -17.02
CA ASP A 75 15.95 17.73 -16.28
C ASP A 75 15.99 17.36 -14.78
N GLU A 76 16.80 18.08 -14.01
CA GLU A 76 16.95 17.84 -12.58
C GLU A 76 15.68 18.19 -11.80
N GLU A 77 14.94 19.20 -12.24
CA GLU A 77 13.70 19.64 -11.59
C GLU A 77 12.62 18.56 -11.75
N GLY A 78 12.46 18.03 -12.97
CA GLY A 78 11.56 16.91 -13.24
C GLY A 78 11.92 15.65 -12.44
N ARG A 79 13.21 15.28 -12.36
CA ARG A 79 13.66 14.17 -11.50
C ARG A 79 13.32 14.39 -10.02
N GLN A 80 13.51 15.62 -9.53
CA GLN A 80 13.22 15.96 -8.14
C GLN A 80 11.71 15.92 -7.85
N CYS A 81 10.88 16.38 -8.80
CA CYS A 81 9.41 16.25 -8.70
C CYS A 81 8.97 14.79 -8.58
N VAL A 82 9.52 13.89 -9.41
CA VAL A 82 9.21 12.46 -9.32
C VAL A 82 9.67 11.86 -7.99
N ALA A 83 10.85 12.25 -7.48
CA ALA A 83 11.33 11.79 -6.19
C ALA A 83 10.39 12.20 -5.04
N VAL A 84 9.95 13.46 -5.01
CA VAL A 84 8.99 13.95 -4.00
C VAL A 84 7.64 13.23 -4.11
N ALA A 85 7.14 13.02 -5.34
CA ALA A 85 5.89 12.31 -5.55
C ALA A 85 5.98 10.85 -5.08
N LYS A 86 7.12 10.19 -5.34
CA LYS A 86 7.40 8.84 -4.85
C LYS A 86 7.43 8.78 -3.32
N ASP A 87 8.15 9.69 -2.67
CA ASP A 87 8.25 9.71 -1.21
C ASP A 87 6.89 9.98 -0.54
N THR A 88 6.11 10.88 -1.12
CA THR A 88 4.73 11.15 -0.69
C THR A 88 3.86 9.91 -0.84
N ALA A 89 3.93 9.25 -2.01
CA ALA A 89 3.16 8.03 -2.28
C ALA A 89 3.53 6.90 -1.31
N LEU A 90 4.82 6.71 -1.03
CA LEU A 90 5.30 5.73 -0.04
C LEU A 90 4.74 6.01 1.35
N LEU A 91 4.80 7.26 1.80
CA LEU A 91 4.32 7.66 3.13
C LEU A 91 2.81 7.43 3.27
N GLU A 92 2.03 7.90 2.30
CA GLU A 92 0.57 7.76 2.32
C GLU A 92 0.12 6.31 2.29
N LEU A 93 0.68 5.51 1.38
CA LEU A 93 0.30 4.10 1.26
C LEU A 93 0.74 3.30 2.49
N ARG A 94 1.96 3.49 2.98
CA ARG A 94 2.42 2.85 4.22
C ARG A 94 1.50 3.18 5.39
N GLY A 95 1.16 4.46 5.56
CA GLY A 95 0.24 4.90 6.62
C GLY A 95 -1.13 4.25 6.50
N ARG A 96 -1.65 4.14 5.26
CA ARG A 96 -2.94 3.49 4.99
C ARG A 96 -2.92 1.99 5.31
N LEU A 97 -1.90 1.27 4.86
CA LEU A 97 -1.75 -0.17 5.13
C LEU A 97 -1.58 -0.42 6.63
N LEU A 98 -0.79 0.40 7.33
CA LEU A 98 -0.64 0.29 8.79
C LEU A 98 -1.93 0.55 9.54
N PHE A 99 -2.69 1.57 9.12
CA PHE A 99 -4.00 1.86 9.71
C PHE A 99 -4.94 0.65 9.62
N HIS A 100 -4.95 -0.05 8.49
CA HIS A 100 -5.78 -1.26 8.35
C HIS A 100 -5.31 -2.40 9.25
N ILE A 101 -3.99 -2.58 9.43
CA ILE A 101 -3.46 -3.57 10.38
C ILE A 101 -3.82 -3.21 11.82
N ASP A 102 -3.65 -1.95 12.22
CA ASP A 102 -3.96 -1.44 13.56
C ASP A 102 -5.45 -1.52 13.89
N MET A 103 -6.32 -1.20 12.93
CA MET A 103 -7.77 -1.30 13.09
C MET A 103 -8.20 -2.72 13.44
N LEU A 104 -7.59 -3.73 12.78
CA LEU A 104 -7.89 -5.13 13.08
C LEU A 104 -7.64 -5.43 14.56
N TRP A 105 -6.53 -4.92 15.13
CA TRP A 105 -6.07 -5.23 16.50
C TRP A 105 -7.01 -4.72 17.57
N ASN A 106 -7.73 -3.66 17.23
CA ASN A 106 -8.68 -3.03 18.13
C ASN A 106 -10.12 -3.55 17.93
N MET A 107 -10.35 -4.50 17.02
CA MET A 107 -11.67 -5.02 16.64
C MET A 107 -11.85 -6.50 17.04
N PRO A 108 -12.83 -6.86 17.88
CA PRO A 108 -13.01 -8.24 18.40
C PRO A 108 -13.40 -9.30 17.35
N SER A 109 -13.77 -8.92 16.12
CA SER A 109 -14.31 -9.80 15.07
C SER A 109 -13.54 -9.71 13.75
N SER A 110 -12.24 -9.39 13.81
CA SER A 110 -11.40 -9.07 12.66
C SER A 110 -10.60 -10.29 12.15
N ASP A 111 -10.43 -10.41 10.82
CA ASP A 111 -9.63 -11.46 10.17
C ASP A 111 -8.16 -11.03 10.03
N HIS A 112 -7.49 -10.92 11.17
CA HIS A 112 -6.07 -10.55 11.26
C HIS A 112 -5.13 -11.34 10.34
N PRO A 113 -5.22 -12.69 10.28
CA PRO A 113 -4.34 -13.47 9.41
C PRO A 113 -4.52 -13.12 7.93
N GLY A 114 -5.74 -12.81 7.49
CA GLY A 114 -6.05 -12.49 6.10
C GLY A 114 -5.40 -11.18 5.60
N ALA A 115 -5.37 -10.13 6.43
CA ALA A 115 -4.72 -8.86 6.07
C ALA A 115 -3.20 -9.03 5.93
N ARG A 116 -2.56 -9.70 6.89
CA ARG A 116 -1.13 -10.01 6.83
C ARG A 116 -0.78 -10.87 5.63
N GLU A 117 -1.60 -11.88 5.35
CA GLU A 117 -1.41 -12.73 4.17
C GLU A 117 -1.55 -11.95 2.86
N SER A 118 -2.51 -11.03 2.78
CA SER A 118 -2.66 -10.14 1.63
C SER A 118 -1.43 -9.25 1.42
N LEU A 119 -0.87 -8.69 2.50
CA LEU A 119 0.38 -7.91 2.42
C LEU A 119 1.57 -8.77 1.98
N ARG A 120 1.71 -9.99 2.52
CA ARG A 120 2.78 -10.91 2.09
C ARG A 120 2.69 -11.25 0.61
N ARG A 121 1.48 -11.41 0.06
CA ARG A 121 1.29 -11.63 -1.38
C ARG A 121 1.75 -10.43 -2.21
N ILE A 122 1.51 -9.22 -1.74
CA ILE A 122 2.02 -8.00 -2.39
C ILE A 122 3.55 -8.04 -2.39
N VAL A 123 4.19 -8.26 -1.23
CA VAL A 123 5.65 -8.34 -1.12
C VAL A 123 6.24 -9.43 -2.02
N ALA A 124 5.67 -10.64 -2.01
CA ALA A 124 6.13 -11.76 -2.83
C ALA A 124 6.03 -11.48 -4.34
N ALA A 125 5.00 -10.73 -4.77
CA ALA A 125 4.84 -10.32 -6.15
C ALA A 125 5.91 -9.30 -6.59
N GLY A 126 6.50 -8.53 -5.66
CA GLY A 126 7.66 -7.67 -5.94
C GLY A 126 8.98 -8.45 -6.10
N GLY A 127 9.17 -9.54 -5.35
CA GLY A 127 10.38 -10.36 -5.39
C GLY A 127 10.51 -11.30 -6.60
N SER A 128 9.44 -11.49 -7.38
CA SER A 128 9.43 -12.43 -8.51
C SER A 128 10.17 -11.92 -9.76
N ARG A 129 10.84 -10.77 -9.69
CA ARG A 129 11.54 -10.13 -10.83
C ARG A 129 13.07 -10.11 -10.73
N SER A 130 13.65 -10.82 -9.76
CA SER A 130 15.11 -10.99 -9.62
C SER A 130 15.63 -12.33 -10.16
N GLY A 131 14.89 -12.99 -11.06
CA GLY A 131 15.24 -14.28 -11.67
C GLY A 131 15.62 -14.15 -13.14
#